data_AF-A0A259EX99-F1
#
_entry.id   AF-A0A259EX99-F1
#
_cell.length_a   1.000
_cell.length_b   1.000
_cell.length_c   1.000
_cell.angle_alpha   90.00
_cell.angle_beta   90.00
_cell.angle_gamma   90.00
#
_symmetry.space_group_name_H-M   'P 1'
#
loop_
_entity.id
_entity.type
_entity.pdbx_description
1 polymer ?
#
loop_
_entity_poly.entity_id
_entity_poly.type
_entity_poly.pdbx_seq_one_letter_code
_entity_poly.pdbx_strand_id
1 'polypeptide(L)'
;GFKGGPAYEASVVMTRIMFPYIGLISMVSLSAGILNTFGRFAIPAFTPVLLNLALIGSAIFLSPHLEQPIYALGIGVLLGGVLQLAIQIPALARLGLLPRVGLMPGAIKAAIRNPDARRVLKLMGPAVFAVSVAQISLIINTNIASRLQTGSVSWLSYADRLMEFPTALLGVALGTVLLPSLSKANARNDLVQAGELLIWGLQLTFLLAAPCAITLFIFGEPLAAVLYHYGQFNALDVLMTQRALAAYGVGLIGLILVKILAPGFYSRQDIRTPVKIGLLVLVATQLANLVFVPWLGHAGLALSIGVGACLNAALLWVGLHQRGALPSCAWFKYLGQLLLALIPFSALLFYASTAHNWITLQDTPWLRIGLLASWLAAAAVIYFGALGLVGIRWQKFLRHAK
;
A
#
# COMPACT_ATOMS: atom_id res chain seq x y z
N GLY A 1 -14.63 -5.00 17.93
CA GLY A 1 -15.09 -6.21 18.61
C GLY A 1 -14.20 -6.57 19.77
N PHE A 2 -14.09 -5.72 20.80
CA PHE A 2 -13.27 -6.04 21.99
C PHE A 2 -14.09 -6.05 23.29
N LYS A 3 -15.44 -6.14 23.20
CA LYS A 3 -16.35 -5.92 24.33
C LYS A 3 -15.92 -6.72 25.57
N GLY A 4 -15.66 -6.02 26.67
CA GLY A 4 -15.42 -6.61 28.00
C GLY A 4 -13.99 -7.02 28.33
N GLY A 5 -12.99 -6.74 27.49
CA GLY A 5 -11.58 -7.06 27.76
C GLY A 5 -10.67 -5.84 27.97
N PRO A 6 -9.47 -6.00 28.57
CA PRO A 6 -8.50 -4.92 28.79
C PRO A 6 -8.05 -4.24 27.49
N ALA A 7 -8.06 -4.96 26.37
CA ALA A 7 -7.77 -4.40 25.05
C ALA A 7 -8.79 -3.34 24.60
N TYR A 8 -10.05 -3.43 25.07
CA TYR A 8 -11.07 -2.42 24.75
C TYR A 8 -10.81 -1.10 25.47
N GLU A 9 -10.52 -1.15 26.76
CA GLU A 9 -10.22 0.05 27.55
C GLU A 9 -8.99 0.77 27.01
N ALA A 10 -7.91 0.03 26.75
CA ALA A 10 -6.71 0.58 26.11
C ALA A 10 -7.02 1.20 24.74
N SER A 11 -7.84 0.54 23.91
CA SER A 11 -8.26 1.07 22.60
C SER A 11 -9.06 2.37 22.73
N VAL A 12 -9.95 2.49 23.72
CA VAL A 12 -10.74 3.71 23.98
C VAL A 12 -9.81 4.85 24.38
N VAL A 13 -8.89 4.61 25.32
CA VAL A 13 -7.92 5.61 25.77
C VAL A 13 -7.01 6.05 24.63
N MET A 14 -6.42 5.12 23.88
CA MET A 14 -5.60 5.44 22.71
C MET A 14 -6.37 6.24 21.66
N THR A 15 -7.64 5.90 21.41
CA THR A 15 -8.48 6.66 20.46
C THR A 15 -8.68 8.09 20.94
N ARG A 16 -8.90 8.32 22.23
CA ARG A 16 -9.03 9.68 22.81
C ARG A 16 -7.72 10.46 22.70
N ILE A 17 -6.59 9.83 22.98
CA ILE A 17 -5.26 10.46 22.86
C ILE A 17 -4.97 10.80 21.40
N MET A 18 -5.27 9.91 20.47
CA MET A 18 -4.98 10.11 19.04
C MET A 18 -6.00 11.02 18.34
N PHE A 19 -7.19 11.25 18.93
CA PHE A 19 -8.26 12.03 18.28
C PHE A 19 -7.82 13.43 17.79
N PRO A 20 -7.08 14.25 18.58
CA PRO A 20 -6.59 15.55 18.14
C PRO A 20 -5.67 15.51 16.91
N TYR A 21 -5.05 14.37 16.62
CA TYR A 21 -4.21 14.20 15.43
C TYR A 21 -4.99 14.47 14.13
N ILE A 22 -6.30 14.21 14.10
CA ILE A 22 -7.16 14.51 12.93
C ILE A 22 -7.12 16.02 12.60
N GLY A 23 -7.12 16.88 13.62
CA GLY A 23 -6.99 18.33 13.43
C GLY A 23 -5.61 18.71 12.90
N LEU A 24 -4.55 18.12 13.47
CA LEU A 24 -3.17 18.35 13.04
C LEU A 24 -2.93 17.92 11.59
N ILE A 25 -3.31 16.68 11.24
CA ILE A 25 -3.11 16.15 9.89
C ILE A 25 -3.96 16.89 8.84
N SER A 26 -5.12 17.42 9.23
CA SER A 26 -5.93 18.28 8.35
C SER A 26 -5.23 19.61 8.04
N MET A 27 -4.62 20.24 9.05
CA MET A 27 -3.83 21.47 8.86
C MET A 27 -2.56 21.21 8.03
N VAL A 28 -1.90 20.08 8.27
CA VAL A 28 -0.75 19.60 7.48
C VAL A 28 -1.15 19.36 6.02
N SER A 29 -2.31 18.75 5.78
CA SER A 29 -2.81 18.49 4.42
C SER A 29 -3.17 19.79 3.67
N LEU A 30 -3.78 20.76 4.37
CA LEU A 30 -4.05 22.09 3.82
C LEU A 30 -2.76 22.83 3.47
N SER A 31 -1.82 22.84 4.40
CA SER A 31 -0.49 23.46 4.26
C SER A 31 0.31 22.85 3.11
N ALA A 32 0.29 21.52 2.99
CA ALA A 32 0.85 20.78 1.86
C ALA A 32 0.19 21.16 0.53
N GLY A 33 -1.13 21.29 0.49
CA GLY A 33 -1.88 21.74 -0.68
C GLY A 33 -1.42 23.11 -1.17
N ILE A 34 -1.26 24.08 -0.26
CA ILE A 34 -0.74 25.42 -0.57
C ILE A 34 0.70 25.34 -1.07
N LEU A 35 1.59 24.61 -0.39
CA LEU A 35 3.00 24.51 -0.81
C LEU A 35 3.14 23.86 -2.20
N ASN A 36 2.31 22.87 -2.51
CA ASN A 36 2.30 22.21 -3.82
C ASN A 36 1.90 23.14 -4.97
N THR A 37 0.97 24.09 -4.75
CA THR A 37 0.60 25.06 -5.81
C THR A 37 1.71 26.06 -6.11
N PHE A 38 2.58 26.33 -5.13
CA PHE A 38 3.77 27.18 -5.29
C PHE A 38 5.05 26.38 -5.66
N GLY A 39 4.90 25.13 -6.08
CA GLY A 39 6.03 24.29 -6.55
C GLY A 39 6.97 23.78 -5.46
N ARG A 40 6.58 23.86 -4.18
CA ARG A 40 7.39 23.39 -3.02
C ARG A 40 6.99 21.97 -2.61
N PHE A 41 7.29 20.99 -3.45
CA PHE A 41 6.90 19.58 -3.22
C PHE A 41 7.74 18.84 -2.16
N ALA A 42 8.99 19.26 -1.93
CA ALA A 42 9.92 18.53 -1.07
C ALA A 42 9.51 18.53 0.41
N ILE A 43 9.01 19.67 0.92
CA ILE A 43 8.65 19.82 2.33
C ILE A 43 7.42 18.96 2.68
N PRO A 44 6.31 19.01 1.91
CA PRO A 44 5.20 18.09 2.09
C PRO A 44 5.59 16.62 1.96
N ALA A 45 6.47 16.27 1.01
CA ALA A 45 6.91 14.89 0.81
C ALA A 45 7.75 14.34 1.98
N PHE A 46 8.51 15.19 2.69
CA PHE A 46 9.30 14.79 3.86
C PHE A 46 8.47 14.66 5.15
N THR A 47 7.28 15.25 5.19
CA THR A 47 6.43 15.33 6.39
C THR A 47 6.08 13.95 7.01
N PRO A 48 5.77 12.89 6.24
CA PRO A 48 5.54 11.54 6.81
C PRO A 48 6.74 10.96 7.57
N VAL A 49 7.97 11.35 7.23
CA VAL A 49 9.19 10.89 7.92
C VAL A 49 9.17 11.32 9.39
N LEU A 50 8.68 12.53 9.69
CA LEU A 50 8.60 13.06 11.05
C LEU A 50 7.65 12.26 11.94
N LEU A 51 6.53 11.77 11.38
CA LEU A 51 5.62 10.88 12.12
C LEU A 51 6.31 9.56 12.45
N ASN A 52 7.02 8.98 11.49
CA ASN A 52 7.75 7.72 11.72
C ASN A 52 8.86 7.90 12.77
N LEU A 53 9.61 9.02 12.72
CA LEU A 53 10.63 9.33 13.71
C LEU A 53 10.02 9.57 15.10
N ALA A 54 8.89 10.27 15.19
CA ALA A 54 8.18 10.48 16.45
C ALA A 54 7.67 9.17 17.05
N LEU A 55 7.12 8.27 16.22
CA LEU A 55 6.71 6.93 16.64
C LEU A 55 7.90 6.12 17.17
N ILE A 56 9.00 6.04 16.42
CA ILE A 56 10.22 5.32 16.83
C ILE A 56 10.79 5.92 18.13
N GLY A 57 10.91 7.25 18.20
CA GLY A 57 11.39 7.95 19.38
C GLY A 57 10.50 7.71 20.61
N SER A 58 9.18 7.78 20.44
CA SER A 58 8.24 7.47 21.53
C SER A 58 8.34 6.01 21.99
N ALA A 59 8.52 5.06 21.06
CA ALA A 59 8.67 3.65 21.40
C ALA A 59 9.98 3.37 22.17
N ILE A 60 11.08 4.05 21.83
CA ILE A 60 12.38 3.83 22.49
C ILE A 60 12.46 4.57 23.83
N PHE A 61 12.07 5.85 23.85
CA PHE A 61 12.32 6.72 25.01
C PHE A 61 11.13 6.82 25.95
N LEU A 62 9.89 6.77 25.46
CA LEU A 62 8.70 7.00 26.29
C LEU A 62 8.05 5.69 26.77
N SER A 63 8.10 4.64 25.95
CA SER A 63 7.53 3.33 26.28
C SER A 63 8.06 2.72 27.59
N PRO A 64 9.34 2.82 27.96
CA PRO A 64 9.84 2.25 29.22
C PRO A 64 9.36 2.98 30.48
N HIS A 65 8.86 4.21 30.33
CA HIS A 65 8.49 5.08 31.46
C HIS A 65 6.98 5.06 31.77
N LEU A 66 6.17 4.32 31.01
CA LEU A 66 4.72 4.25 31.16
C LEU A 66 4.29 2.88 31.68
N GLU A 67 3.32 2.86 32.60
CA GLU A 67 2.71 1.63 33.11
C GLU A 67 2.09 0.77 31.99
N GLN A 68 1.52 1.44 30.98
CA GLN A 68 1.06 0.80 29.74
C GLN A 68 1.90 1.30 28.56
N PRO A 69 2.92 0.53 28.13
CA PRO A 69 3.83 0.88 27.04
C PRO A 69 3.15 1.38 25.75
N ILE A 70 1.97 0.84 25.43
CA ILE A 70 1.23 1.16 24.20
C ILE A 70 0.80 2.64 24.12
N TYR A 71 0.61 3.31 25.26
CA TYR A 71 0.23 4.73 25.28
C TYR A 71 1.34 5.65 24.77
N ALA A 72 2.60 5.22 24.83
CA ALA A 72 3.72 5.94 24.23
C ALA A 72 3.50 6.16 22.73
N LEU A 73 2.99 5.16 22.02
CA LEU A 73 2.70 5.27 20.58
C LEU A 73 1.58 6.29 20.31
N GLY A 74 0.54 6.34 21.15
CA GLY A 74 -0.52 7.34 21.05
C GLY A 74 0.01 8.77 21.16
N ILE A 75 0.92 9.00 22.13
CA ILE A 75 1.61 10.28 22.29
C ILE A 75 2.56 10.55 21.11
N GLY A 76 3.26 9.52 20.62
CA GLY A 76 4.11 9.60 19.43
C GLY A 76 3.36 10.08 18.18
N VAL A 77 2.11 9.64 17.98
CA VAL A 77 1.27 10.13 16.88
C VAL A 77 0.97 11.62 17.02
N LEU A 78 0.62 12.10 18.22
CA LEU A 78 0.39 13.52 18.47
C LEU A 78 1.65 14.36 18.25
N LEU A 79 2.78 13.93 18.82
CA LEU A 79 4.08 14.58 18.63
C LEU A 79 4.46 14.62 17.16
N GLY A 80 4.25 13.53 16.44
CA GLY A 80 4.42 13.45 15.00
C GLY A 80 3.58 14.50 14.28
N GLY A 81 2.28 14.58 14.55
CA GLY A 81 1.40 15.59 13.95
C GLY A 81 1.83 17.04 14.23
N VAL A 82 2.34 17.32 15.43
CA VAL A 82 2.88 18.64 15.79
C VAL A 82 4.16 18.93 15.00
N LEU A 83 5.11 17.99 14.95
CA LEU A 83 6.35 18.12 14.17
C LEU A 83 6.07 18.31 12.68
N GLN A 84 5.10 17.56 12.15
CA GLN A 84 4.64 17.66 10.77
C GLN A 84 4.11 19.06 10.43
N LEU A 85 3.37 19.67 11.34
CA LEU A 85 2.89 21.04 11.15
C LEU A 85 4.02 22.06 11.34
N ALA A 86 4.88 21.85 12.34
CA ALA A 86 5.97 22.75 12.69
C ALA A 86 6.98 22.93 11.54
N ILE A 87 7.28 21.89 10.76
CA ILE A 87 8.18 22.03 9.60
C ILE A 87 7.54 22.79 8.43
N GLN A 88 6.21 22.75 8.30
CA GLN A 88 5.49 23.41 7.20
C GLN A 88 5.23 24.89 7.50
N ILE A 89 5.05 25.29 8.76
CA ILE A 89 4.78 26.68 9.17
C ILE A 89 5.85 27.67 8.65
N PRO A 90 7.17 27.46 8.82
CA PRO A 90 8.18 28.38 8.29
C PRO A 90 8.15 28.50 6.77
N ALA A 91 7.84 27.41 6.06
CA ALA A 91 7.73 27.42 4.60
C ALA A 91 6.56 28.29 4.13
N LEU A 92 5.41 28.20 4.82
CA LEU A 92 4.25 29.06 4.59
C LEU A 92 4.51 30.52 4.98
N ALA A 93 5.22 30.75 6.08
CA ALA A 93 5.60 32.08 6.56
C ALA A 93 6.46 32.83 5.54
N ARG A 94 7.47 32.15 4.95
CA ARG A 94 8.31 32.73 3.89
C ARG A 94 7.55 33.12 2.64
N LEU A 95 6.41 32.47 2.38
CA LEU A 95 5.52 32.82 1.27
C LEU A 95 4.48 33.89 1.65
N GLY A 96 4.42 34.30 2.92
CA GLY A 96 3.41 35.23 3.42
C GLY A 96 1.99 34.63 3.49
N LEU A 97 1.86 33.31 3.40
CA LEU A 97 0.58 32.60 3.26
C LEU A 97 0.17 31.85 4.53
N LEU A 98 0.58 32.33 5.71
CA LEU A 98 0.17 31.69 6.97
C LEU A 98 -1.35 31.76 7.14
N PRO A 99 -2.04 30.60 7.25
CA PRO A 99 -3.48 30.58 7.44
C PRO A 99 -3.83 31.23 8.79
N ARG A 100 -4.70 32.26 8.75
CA ARG A 100 -5.26 32.84 9.98
C ARG A 100 -6.38 31.93 10.48
N VAL A 101 -6.10 31.12 11.50
CA VAL A 101 -7.10 30.24 12.11
C VAL A 101 -8.04 31.06 12.99
N GLY A 102 -9.23 31.37 12.49
CA GLY A 102 -10.29 32.05 13.25
C GLY A 102 -11.36 31.06 13.70
N LEU A 103 -11.40 30.75 15.00
CA LEU A 103 -12.42 29.87 15.60
C LEU A 103 -13.68 30.62 16.05
N MET A 104 -13.72 31.94 15.90
CA MET A 104 -14.88 32.74 16.31
C MET A 104 -16.09 32.47 15.39
N PRO A 105 -17.33 32.43 15.94
CA PRO A 105 -18.55 32.21 15.15
C PRO A 105 -18.70 33.16 13.97
N GLY A 106 -18.24 34.42 14.10
CA GLY A 106 -18.23 35.41 13.03
C GLY A 106 -17.31 35.04 11.87
N ALA A 107 -16.12 34.51 12.16
CA ALA A 107 -15.16 34.06 11.14
C ALA A 107 -15.68 32.82 10.39
N ILE A 108 -16.32 31.89 11.11
CA ILE A 108 -16.96 30.71 10.52
C ILE A 108 -18.11 31.14 9.59
N LYS A 109 -18.96 32.08 10.02
CA LYS A 109 -20.07 32.60 9.20
C LYS A 109 -19.55 33.32 7.94
N ALA A 110 -18.45 34.06 8.06
CA ALA A 110 -17.79 34.70 6.93
C ALA A 110 -17.20 33.66 5.95
N ALA A 111 -16.53 32.63 6.46
CA ALA A 111 -15.99 31.54 5.64
C ALA A 111 -17.10 30.77 4.90
N ILE A 112 -18.23 30.46 5.56
CA ILE A 112 -19.37 29.78 4.92
C ILE A 112 -20.05 30.65 3.85
N ARG A 113 -20.02 31.98 4.00
CA ARG A 113 -20.54 32.92 2.98
C ARG A 113 -19.58 33.16 1.83
N ASN A 114 -18.30 32.82 1.98
CA ASN A 114 -17.30 33.00 0.94
C ASN A 114 -17.61 32.09 -0.28
N PRO A 115 -17.74 32.66 -1.50
CA PRO A 115 -17.99 31.90 -2.72
C PRO A 115 -16.95 30.82 -3.03
N ASP A 116 -15.66 31.11 -2.78
CA ASP A 116 -14.56 30.19 -3.06
C ASP A 116 -14.54 29.01 -2.08
N ALA A 117 -14.79 29.27 -0.80
CA ALA A 117 -14.93 28.21 0.20
C ALA A 117 -16.10 27.27 -0.13
N ARG A 118 -17.24 27.83 -0.58
CA ARG A 118 -18.38 27.04 -1.06
C ARG A 118 -18.04 26.22 -2.30
N ARG A 119 -17.27 26.78 -3.23
CA ARG A 119 -16.82 26.08 -4.43
C ARG A 119 -15.97 24.87 -4.06
N VAL A 120 -15.00 25.04 -3.16
CA VAL A 120 -14.17 23.93 -2.65
C VAL A 120 -15.04 22.88 -1.98
N LEU A 121 -15.96 23.27 -1.10
CA LEU A 121 -16.83 22.32 -0.40
C LEU A 121 -17.73 21.51 -1.36
N LYS A 122 -18.27 22.16 -2.41
CA LYS A 122 -19.04 21.47 -3.47
C LYS A 122 -18.20 20.44 -4.23
N LEU A 123 -16.92 20.73 -4.48
CA LEU A 123 -16.00 19.80 -5.14
C LEU A 123 -15.56 18.66 -4.20
N MET A 124 -15.45 18.92 -2.90
CA MET A 124 -15.08 17.91 -1.90
C MET A 124 -16.16 16.85 -1.72
N GLY A 125 -17.45 17.18 -1.81
CA GLY A 125 -18.56 16.23 -1.58
C GLY A 125 -18.41 14.92 -2.36
N PRO A 126 -18.31 14.95 -3.71
CA PRO A 126 -18.10 13.76 -4.52
C PRO A 126 -16.78 13.03 -4.24
N ALA A 127 -15.70 13.78 -3.99
CA ALA A 127 -14.38 13.20 -3.69
C ALA A 127 -14.37 12.45 -2.35
N VAL A 128 -14.99 13.02 -1.31
CA VAL A 128 -15.16 12.39 0.00
C VAL A 128 -16.00 11.13 -0.14
N PHE A 129 -17.09 11.15 -0.92
CA PHE A 129 -17.88 9.95 -1.18
C PHE A 129 -17.05 8.85 -1.84
N ALA A 130 -16.27 9.19 -2.88
CA ALA A 130 -15.40 8.23 -3.56
C ALA A 130 -14.35 7.60 -2.63
N VAL A 131 -13.71 8.40 -1.75
CA VAL A 131 -12.73 7.90 -0.77
C VAL A 131 -13.40 7.10 0.36
N SER A 132 -14.62 7.47 0.75
CA SER A 132 -15.37 6.82 1.82
C SER A 132 -15.67 5.35 1.51
N VAL A 133 -15.86 4.99 0.24
CA VAL A 133 -16.09 3.59 -0.19
C VAL A 133 -14.94 2.68 0.27
N ALA A 134 -13.69 3.10 0.06
CA ALA A 134 -12.52 2.36 0.51
C ALA A 134 -12.41 2.31 2.04
N GLN A 135 -12.74 3.43 2.72
CA GLN A 135 -12.70 3.48 4.18
C GLN A 135 -13.77 2.60 4.84
N ILE A 136 -14.96 2.51 4.26
CA ILE A 136 -16.01 1.58 4.70
C ILE A 136 -15.48 0.13 4.63
N SER A 137 -14.78 -0.24 3.56
CA SER A 137 -14.15 -1.55 3.43
C SER A 137 -13.18 -1.85 4.58
N LEU A 138 -12.28 -0.90 4.87
CA LEU A 138 -11.30 -1.05 5.94
C LEU A 138 -11.97 -1.16 7.31
N ILE A 139 -13.01 -0.37 7.57
CA ILE A 139 -13.78 -0.45 8.82
C ILE A 139 -14.44 -1.83 8.97
N ILE A 140 -15.06 -2.35 7.91
CA ILE A 140 -15.69 -3.67 7.94
C ILE A 140 -14.63 -4.75 8.19
N ASN A 141 -13.54 -4.76 7.42
CA ASN A 141 -12.46 -5.74 7.56
C ASN A 141 -11.83 -5.69 8.96
N THR A 142 -11.57 -4.49 9.49
CA THR A 142 -11.02 -4.31 10.84
C THR A 142 -12.02 -4.76 11.91
N ASN A 143 -13.32 -4.53 11.70
CA ASN A 143 -14.35 -5.01 12.62
C ASN A 143 -14.38 -6.55 12.65
N ILE A 144 -14.32 -7.20 11.49
CA ILE A 144 -14.25 -8.66 11.39
C ILE A 144 -12.97 -9.17 12.06
N ALA A 145 -11.81 -8.60 11.72
CA ALA A 145 -10.52 -8.97 12.31
C ALA A 145 -10.51 -8.82 13.83
N SER A 146 -11.15 -7.78 14.36
CA SER A 146 -11.21 -7.54 15.81
C SER A 146 -12.05 -8.56 16.57
N ARG A 147 -12.93 -9.31 15.88
CA ARG A 147 -13.74 -10.39 16.48
C ARG A 147 -13.05 -11.75 16.42
N LEU A 148 -11.95 -11.85 15.68
CA LEU A 148 -11.12 -13.05 15.63
C LEU A 148 -10.20 -13.09 16.86
N GLN A 149 -9.33 -14.10 16.91
CA GLN A 149 -8.35 -14.27 17.98
C GLN A 149 -7.52 -13.00 18.21
N THR A 150 -7.25 -12.69 19.49
CA THR A 150 -6.35 -11.61 19.88
C THR A 150 -5.03 -11.71 19.10
N GLY A 151 -4.60 -10.59 18.52
CA GLY A 151 -3.43 -10.54 17.62
C GLY A 151 -3.77 -10.48 16.13
N SER A 152 -4.97 -10.93 15.71
CA SER A 152 -5.38 -10.98 14.29
C SER A 152 -5.22 -9.64 13.55
N VAL A 153 -5.62 -8.53 14.18
CA VAL A 153 -5.47 -7.17 13.62
C VAL A 153 -3.98 -6.80 13.48
N SER A 154 -3.15 -7.20 14.44
CA SER A 154 -1.71 -6.91 14.41
C SER A 154 -0.99 -7.74 13.35
N TRP A 155 -1.24 -9.06 13.26
CA TRP A 155 -0.67 -9.92 12.23
C TRP A 155 -1.03 -9.45 10.82
N LEU A 156 -2.29 -9.03 10.61
CA LEU A 156 -2.72 -8.41 9.35
C LEU A 156 -1.98 -7.11 9.07
N SER A 157 -1.87 -6.22 10.06
CA SER A 157 -1.16 -4.95 9.90
C SER A 157 0.33 -5.14 9.59
N TYR A 158 0.99 -6.13 10.19
CA TYR A 158 2.40 -6.46 9.92
C TYR A 158 2.61 -7.04 8.52
N ALA A 159 1.68 -7.89 8.07
CA ALA A 159 1.71 -8.46 6.73
C ALA A 159 1.40 -7.41 5.65
N ASP A 160 0.42 -6.53 5.89
CA ASP A 160 0.03 -5.45 4.97
C ASP A 160 1.20 -4.49 4.71
N ARG A 161 1.95 -4.10 5.76
CA ARG A 161 3.17 -3.26 5.63
C ARG A 161 4.24 -3.88 4.73
N LEU A 162 4.41 -5.19 4.76
CA LEU A 162 5.37 -5.87 3.88
C LEU A 162 4.89 -5.91 2.43
N MET A 163 3.59 -6.06 2.21
CA MET A 163 2.96 -5.99 0.89
C MET A 163 2.98 -4.56 0.32
N GLU A 164 2.90 -3.53 1.17
CA GLU A 164 2.99 -2.14 0.75
C GLU A 164 4.35 -1.82 0.11
N PHE A 165 5.44 -2.45 0.54
CA PHE A 165 6.77 -2.17 0.00
C PHE A 165 6.87 -2.42 -1.52
N PRO A 166 6.57 -3.63 -2.05
CA PRO A 166 6.54 -3.85 -3.51
C PRO A 166 5.48 -2.98 -4.21
N THR A 167 4.32 -2.81 -3.59
CA THR A 167 3.18 -2.09 -4.19
C THR A 167 3.44 -0.59 -4.33
N ALA A 168 4.18 0.00 -3.39
CA ALA A 168 4.61 1.39 -3.42
C ALA A 168 5.75 1.57 -4.42
N LEU A 169 6.80 0.75 -4.35
CA LEU A 169 7.96 0.84 -5.23
C LEU A 169 7.56 0.71 -6.71
N LEU A 170 6.83 -0.37 -7.05
CA LEU A 170 6.41 -0.63 -8.43
C LEU A 170 5.31 0.33 -8.88
N GLY A 171 4.37 0.65 -8.01
CA GLY A 171 3.28 1.58 -8.32
C GLY A 171 3.78 2.99 -8.64
N VAL A 172 4.73 3.51 -7.87
CA VAL A 172 5.31 4.85 -8.09
C VAL A 172 6.24 4.85 -9.30
N ALA A 173 7.12 3.85 -9.42
CA ALA A 173 8.02 3.74 -10.57
C ALA A 173 7.27 3.67 -11.90
N LEU A 174 6.23 2.84 -11.97
CA LEU A 174 5.42 2.71 -13.18
C LEU A 174 4.51 3.92 -13.38
N GLY A 175 3.89 4.44 -12.32
CA GLY A 175 3.01 5.61 -12.42
C GLY A 175 3.73 6.85 -12.95
N THR A 176 4.98 7.08 -12.54
CA THR A 176 5.78 8.23 -12.97
C THR A 176 6.20 8.17 -14.43
N VAL A 177 6.51 6.99 -14.98
CA VAL A 177 6.91 6.82 -16.39
C VAL A 177 5.70 6.66 -17.30
N LEU A 178 4.71 5.89 -16.88
CA LEU A 178 3.60 5.47 -17.72
C LEU A 178 2.52 6.55 -17.86
N LEU A 179 2.14 7.22 -16.76
CA LEU A 179 1.02 8.18 -16.79
C LEU A 179 1.29 9.38 -17.72
N PRO A 180 2.44 10.08 -17.65
CA PRO A 180 2.70 11.21 -18.54
C PRO A 180 2.78 10.79 -20.01
N SER A 181 3.40 9.64 -20.28
CA SER A 181 3.55 9.08 -21.63
C SER A 181 2.20 8.70 -22.23
N LEU A 182 1.33 8.05 -21.45
CA LEU A 182 -0.04 7.71 -21.86
C LEU A 182 -0.89 8.96 -22.10
N SER A 183 -0.82 9.96 -21.21
CA SER A 183 -1.55 11.22 -21.38
C SER A 183 -1.10 11.95 -22.66
N LYS A 184 0.19 11.95 -22.97
CA LYS A 184 0.73 12.58 -24.19
C LYS A 184 0.30 11.83 -25.46
N ALA A 185 0.33 10.49 -25.46
CA ALA A 185 -0.11 9.67 -26.58
C ALA A 185 -1.62 9.85 -26.85
N ASN A 186 -2.45 9.80 -25.80
CA ASN A 186 -3.90 10.03 -25.93
C ASN A 186 -4.23 11.47 -26.35
N ALA A 187 -3.50 12.49 -25.86
CA ALA A 187 -3.71 13.87 -26.29
C ALA A 187 -3.40 14.07 -27.79
N ARG A 188 -2.53 13.23 -28.36
CA ARG A 188 -2.21 13.19 -29.79
C ARG A 188 -3.13 12.28 -30.60
N ASN A 189 -4.13 11.66 -29.96
CA ASN A 189 -4.98 10.61 -30.53
C ASN A 189 -4.20 9.41 -31.11
N ASP A 190 -2.97 9.16 -30.63
CA ASP A 190 -2.17 8.00 -31.04
C ASP A 190 -2.56 6.79 -30.20
N LEU A 191 -3.64 6.13 -30.60
CA LEU A 191 -4.21 4.98 -29.90
C LEU A 191 -3.30 3.74 -29.94
N VAL A 192 -2.46 3.63 -30.98
CA VAL A 192 -1.52 2.52 -31.15
C VAL A 192 -0.40 2.66 -30.11
N GLN A 193 0.26 3.82 -30.06
CA GLN A 193 1.30 4.08 -29.06
C GLN A 193 0.77 3.97 -27.63
N ALA A 194 -0.44 4.48 -27.35
CA ALA A 194 -1.06 4.35 -26.04
C ALA A 194 -1.29 2.88 -25.65
N GLY A 195 -1.69 2.04 -26.60
CA GLY A 195 -1.87 0.60 -26.40
C GLY A 195 -0.55 -0.15 -26.16
N GLU A 196 0.49 0.16 -26.92
CA GLU A 196 1.83 -0.41 -26.74
C GLU A 196 2.43 -0.03 -25.39
N LEU A 197 2.26 1.22 -24.96
CA LEU A 197 2.69 1.68 -23.63
C LEU A 197 1.96 0.92 -22.51
N LEU A 198 0.65 0.68 -22.64
CA LEU A 198 -0.11 -0.12 -21.68
C LEU A 198 0.41 -1.56 -21.63
N ILE A 199 0.61 -2.21 -22.78
CA ILE A 199 1.15 -3.58 -22.83
C ILE A 199 2.54 -3.65 -22.20
N TRP A 200 3.41 -2.69 -22.52
CA TRP A 200 4.75 -2.59 -21.94
C TRP A 200 4.68 -2.47 -20.41
N GLY A 201 3.81 -1.59 -19.89
CA GLY A 201 3.62 -1.40 -18.45
C GLY A 201 3.09 -2.67 -17.77
N LEU A 202 2.14 -3.36 -18.40
CA LEU A 202 1.57 -4.61 -17.91
C LEU A 202 2.61 -5.75 -17.92
N GLN A 203 3.38 -5.90 -18.99
CA GLN A 203 4.45 -6.90 -19.08
C GLN A 203 5.51 -6.67 -18.01
N LEU A 204 5.98 -5.42 -17.86
CA LEU A 204 6.94 -5.03 -16.84
C LEU A 204 6.41 -5.31 -15.42
N THR A 205 5.09 -5.15 -15.24
CA THR A 205 4.44 -5.46 -13.96
C THR A 205 4.44 -6.92 -13.66
N PHE A 206 4.05 -7.78 -14.60
CA PHE A 206 4.14 -9.23 -14.38
C PHE A 206 5.60 -9.64 -14.13
N LEU A 207 6.56 -9.04 -14.83
CA LEU A 207 7.99 -9.32 -14.66
C LEU A 207 8.50 -8.97 -13.24
N LEU A 208 8.02 -7.89 -12.63
CA LEU A 208 8.51 -7.45 -11.32
C LEU A 208 7.62 -7.89 -10.15
N ALA A 209 6.31 -7.94 -10.35
CA ALA A 209 5.34 -8.29 -9.31
C ALA A 209 5.27 -9.80 -9.06
N ALA A 210 5.43 -10.64 -10.09
CA ALA A 210 5.36 -12.10 -9.92
C ALA A 210 6.43 -12.66 -8.97
N PRO A 211 7.74 -12.34 -9.10
CA PRO A 211 8.73 -12.82 -8.13
C PRO A 211 8.46 -12.27 -6.72
N CYS A 212 7.97 -11.03 -6.58
CA CYS A 212 7.58 -10.48 -5.28
C CYS A 212 6.41 -11.26 -4.67
N ALA A 213 5.39 -11.58 -5.46
CA ALA A 213 4.22 -12.35 -5.03
C ALA A 213 4.62 -13.74 -4.52
N ILE A 214 5.48 -14.43 -5.27
CA ILE A 214 6.02 -15.74 -4.87
C ILE A 214 6.89 -15.64 -3.61
N THR A 215 7.67 -14.57 -3.48
CA THR A 215 8.48 -14.34 -2.27
C THR A 215 7.59 -14.15 -1.03
N LEU A 216 6.52 -13.35 -1.13
CA LEU A 216 5.57 -13.21 -0.02
C LEU A 216 4.83 -14.52 0.28
N PHE A 217 4.55 -15.34 -0.75
CA PHE A 217 3.86 -16.61 -0.62
C PHE A 217 4.70 -17.72 0.03
N ILE A 218 5.90 -17.95 -0.49
CA ILE A 218 6.77 -19.06 -0.09
C ILE A 218 7.73 -18.65 1.04
N PHE A 219 8.28 -17.44 0.96
CA PHE A 219 9.36 -16.94 1.83
C PHE A 219 8.83 -16.02 2.95
N GLY A 220 7.53 -16.10 3.25
CA GLY A 220 6.87 -15.25 4.25
C GLY A 220 7.35 -15.47 5.68
N GLU A 221 7.68 -16.71 6.06
CA GLU A 221 8.23 -17.02 7.39
C GLU A 221 9.59 -16.33 7.58
N PRO A 222 10.62 -16.55 6.74
CA PRO A 222 11.90 -15.85 6.86
C PRO A 222 11.78 -14.32 6.93
N LEU A 223 10.88 -13.73 6.13
CA LEU A 223 10.62 -12.29 6.14
C LEU A 223 10.03 -11.82 7.48
N ALA A 224 8.96 -12.46 7.95
CA ALA A 224 8.34 -12.11 9.23
C ALA A 224 9.29 -12.37 10.41
N ALA A 225 10.04 -13.46 10.32
CA ALA A 225 11.05 -13.88 11.27
C ALA A 225 12.14 -12.79 11.41
N VAL A 226 12.82 -12.43 10.31
CA VAL A 226 13.92 -11.44 10.34
C VAL A 226 13.47 -10.04 10.74
N LEU A 227 12.25 -9.64 10.41
CA LEU A 227 11.80 -8.27 10.64
C LEU A 227 11.07 -8.07 11.96
N TYR A 228 10.36 -9.09 12.44
CA TYR A 228 9.46 -8.94 13.59
C TYR A 228 9.77 -9.86 14.76
N HIS A 229 10.45 -11.01 14.57
CA HIS A 229 10.72 -11.97 15.65
C HIS A 229 11.84 -11.50 16.59
N TYR A 230 11.50 -10.53 17.43
CA TYR A 230 12.33 -9.93 18.46
C TYR A 230 11.51 -9.69 19.75
N GLY A 231 12.18 -9.78 20.90
CA GLY A 231 11.57 -9.46 22.19
C GLY A 231 10.29 -10.27 22.47
N GLN A 232 9.16 -9.59 22.52
CA GLN A 232 7.84 -10.15 22.86
C GLN A 232 7.12 -10.82 21.68
N PHE A 233 7.69 -10.80 20.48
CA PHE A 233 7.08 -11.40 19.30
C PHE A 233 7.45 -12.88 19.22
N ASN A 234 6.47 -13.77 19.39
CA ASN A 234 6.71 -15.21 19.53
C ASN A 234 6.67 -15.94 18.17
N ALA A 235 7.09 -17.20 18.16
CA ALA A 235 7.03 -18.07 16.98
C ALA A 235 5.61 -18.20 16.40
N LEU A 236 4.57 -18.19 17.25
CA LEU A 236 3.18 -18.20 16.79
C LEU A 236 2.83 -16.93 16.02
N ASP A 237 3.32 -15.77 16.45
CA ASP A 237 3.07 -14.50 15.77
C ASP A 237 3.74 -14.48 14.39
N VAL A 238 4.93 -15.09 14.26
CA VAL A 238 5.63 -15.29 12.98
C VAL A 238 4.78 -16.15 12.05
N LEU A 239 4.30 -17.29 12.53
CA LEU A 239 3.47 -18.21 11.75
C LEU A 239 2.17 -17.56 11.30
N MET A 240 1.48 -16.83 12.19
CA MET A 240 0.23 -16.16 11.85
C MET A 240 0.43 -15.00 10.87
N THR A 241 1.54 -14.26 11.00
CA THR A 241 1.93 -13.21 10.04
C THR A 241 2.30 -13.82 8.69
N GLN A 242 3.00 -14.96 8.66
CA GLN A 242 3.33 -15.69 7.45
C GLN A 242 2.09 -16.15 6.69
N ARG A 243 1.05 -16.66 7.39
CA ARG A 243 -0.22 -17.03 6.74
C ARG A 243 -0.91 -15.84 6.08
N ALA A 244 -0.89 -14.68 6.74
CA ALA A 244 -1.43 -13.44 6.17
C ALA A 244 -0.60 -12.96 4.97
N LEU A 245 0.74 -13.04 5.05
CA LEU A 245 1.64 -12.71 3.93
C LEU A 245 1.38 -13.59 2.71
N ALA A 246 1.19 -14.90 2.93
CA ALA A 246 0.89 -15.80 1.83
C ALA A 246 -0.43 -15.46 1.14
N ALA A 247 -1.46 -15.15 1.92
CA ALA A 247 -2.74 -14.69 1.40
C ALA A 247 -2.62 -13.36 0.60
N TYR A 248 -1.83 -12.39 1.07
CA TYR A 248 -1.55 -11.16 0.32
C TYR A 248 -0.71 -11.40 -0.94
N GLY A 249 0.21 -12.38 -0.91
CA GLY A 249 1.02 -12.76 -2.06
C GLY A 249 0.18 -13.14 -3.28
N VAL A 250 -0.93 -13.85 -3.08
CA VAL A 250 -1.90 -14.20 -4.14
C VAL A 250 -2.50 -12.93 -4.79
N GLY A 251 -2.70 -11.88 -4.01
CA GLY A 251 -3.32 -10.63 -4.45
C GLY A 251 -2.38 -9.56 -5.01
N LEU A 252 -1.07 -9.68 -4.75
CA LEU A 252 -0.10 -8.62 -5.00
C LEU A 252 -0.09 -8.19 -6.47
N ILE A 253 -0.14 -9.15 -7.40
CA ILE A 253 -0.16 -8.87 -8.84
C ILE A 253 -1.40 -8.05 -9.19
N GLY A 254 -2.57 -8.41 -8.69
CA GLY A 254 -3.82 -7.66 -8.90
C GLY A 254 -3.73 -6.23 -8.39
N LEU A 255 -3.20 -6.04 -7.17
CA LEU A 255 -3.05 -4.71 -6.56
C LEU A 255 -2.17 -3.77 -7.41
N ILE A 256 -1.06 -4.28 -7.96
CA ILE A 256 -0.17 -3.48 -8.80
C ILE A 256 -0.78 -3.25 -10.19
N LEU A 257 -1.45 -4.25 -10.77
CA LEU A 257 -2.14 -4.11 -12.06
C LEU A 257 -3.22 -3.02 -12.03
N VAL A 258 -3.99 -2.90 -10.94
CA VAL A 258 -4.99 -1.82 -10.79
C VAL A 258 -4.35 -0.44 -10.92
N LYS A 259 -3.14 -0.24 -10.37
CA LYS A 259 -2.41 1.05 -10.45
C LYS A 259 -2.01 1.44 -11.88
N ILE A 260 -2.00 0.49 -12.80
CA ILE A 260 -1.57 0.68 -14.20
C ILE A 260 -2.77 0.77 -15.12
N LEU A 261 -3.75 -0.10 -14.91
CA LEU A 261 -4.97 -0.14 -15.70
C LEU A 261 -5.85 1.08 -15.42
N ALA A 262 -5.92 1.57 -14.18
CA ALA A 262 -6.75 2.74 -13.83
C ALA A 262 -6.33 4.03 -14.59
N PRO A 263 -5.04 4.41 -14.67
CA PRO A 263 -4.56 5.45 -15.59
C PRO A 263 -5.00 5.31 -17.05
N GLY A 264 -5.16 4.08 -17.56
CA GLY A 264 -5.65 3.81 -18.92
C GLY A 264 -7.07 4.32 -19.18
N PHE A 265 -7.92 4.36 -18.14
CA PHE A 265 -9.25 4.96 -18.18
C PHE A 265 -9.20 6.48 -17.93
N TYR A 266 -8.41 6.93 -16.96
CA TYR A 266 -8.31 8.35 -16.61
C TYR A 266 -7.74 9.20 -17.75
N SER A 267 -6.73 8.68 -18.45
CA SER A 267 -6.14 9.32 -19.64
C SER A 267 -7.12 9.40 -20.82
N ARG A 268 -8.24 8.67 -20.78
CA ARG A 268 -9.36 8.73 -21.75
C ARG A 268 -10.56 9.50 -21.19
N GLN A 269 -10.38 10.25 -20.11
CA GLN A 269 -11.43 11.02 -19.41
C GLN A 269 -12.58 10.17 -18.85
N ASP A 270 -12.43 8.84 -18.76
CA ASP A 270 -13.44 7.98 -18.14
C ASP A 270 -13.09 7.69 -16.68
N ILE A 271 -13.68 8.48 -15.79
CA ILE A 271 -13.51 8.32 -14.34
C ILE A 271 -14.62 7.43 -13.76
N ARG A 272 -15.75 7.27 -14.47
CA ARG A 272 -16.95 6.58 -13.94
C ARG A 272 -16.77 5.07 -13.94
N THR A 273 -16.15 4.51 -14.96
CA THR A 273 -16.00 3.06 -15.09
C THR A 273 -15.13 2.46 -13.97
N PRO A 274 -13.93 3.00 -13.64
CA PRO A 274 -13.15 2.50 -12.51
C PRO A 274 -13.87 2.59 -11.17
N VAL A 275 -14.67 3.64 -10.94
CA VAL A 275 -15.45 3.79 -9.70
C VAL A 275 -16.54 2.72 -9.59
N LYS A 276 -17.27 2.44 -10.68
CA LYS A 276 -18.29 1.37 -10.71
C LYS A 276 -17.68 0.00 -10.45
N ILE A 277 -16.53 -0.30 -11.09
CA ILE A 277 -15.79 -1.54 -10.88
C ILE A 277 -15.32 -1.63 -9.42
N GLY A 278 -14.77 -0.54 -8.86
CA GLY A 278 -14.34 -0.49 -7.46
C GLY A 278 -15.47 -0.76 -6.47
N LEU A 279 -16.68 -0.24 -6.73
CA LEU A 279 -17.86 -0.51 -5.90
C LEU A 279 -18.31 -1.98 -6.00
N LEU A 280 -18.31 -2.55 -7.20
CA LEU A 280 -18.61 -3.97 -7.41
C LEU A 280 -17.59 -4.86 -6.69
N VAL A 281 -16.30 -4.54 -6.82
CA VAL A 281 -15.20 -5.25 -6.15
C VAL A 281 -15.32 -5.13 -4.64
N LEU A 282 -15.71 -3.97 -4.11
CA LEU A 282 -15.96 -3.81 -2.68
C LEU A 282 -17.00 -4.85 -2.21
N VAL A 283 -18.15 -4.92 -2.88
CA VAL A 283 -19.21 -5.89 -2.55
C VAL A 283 -18.70 -7.32 -2.67
N ALA A 284 -18.02 -7.65 -3.77
CA ALA A 284 -17.45 -8.98 -3.98
C ALA A 284 -16.42 -9.35 -2.89
N THR A 285 -15.61 -8.39 -2.44
CA THR A 285 -14.64 -8.59 -1.35
C THR A 285 -15.34 -8.85 -0.02
N GLN A 286 -16.43 -8.12 0.27
CA GLN A 286 -17.23 -8.38 1.47
C GLN A 286 -17.93 -9.74 1.43
N LEU A 287 -18.41 -10.18 0.26
CA LEU A 287 -18.94 -11.53 0.09
C LEU A 287 -17.84 -12.60 0.24
N ALA A 288 -16.66 -12.36 -0.31
CA ALA A 288 -15.51 -13.23 -0.13
C ALA A 288 -15.07 -13.32 1.33
N ASN A 289 -15.19 -12.24 2.12
CA ASN A 289 -14.96 -12.30 3.57
C ASN A 289 -15.90 -13.30 4.25
N LEU A 290 -17.18 -13.34 3.89
CA LEU A 290 -18.15 -14.27 4.48
C LEU A 290 -17.78 -15.73 4.20
N VAL A 291 -17.13 -16.01 3.08
CA VAL A 291 -16.71 -17.37 2.69
C VAL A 291 -15.33 -17.73 3.25
N PHE A 292 -14.34 -16.85 3.14
CA PHE A 292 -12.95 -17.17 3.48
C PHE A 292 -12.64 -17.04 4.97
N VAL A 293 -13.26 -16.11 5.68
CA VAL A 293 -12.96 -15.87 7.10
C VAL A 293 -13.30 -17.07 8.00
N PRO A 294 -14.44 -17.78 7.83
CA PRO A 294 -14.73 -18.96 8.63
C PRO A 294 -13.71 -20.09 8.47
N TRP A 295 -13.04 -20.17 7.32
CA TRP A 295 -12.12 -21.27 6.98
C TRP A 295 -10.66 -20.92 7.28
N LEU A 296 -10.25 -19.68 7.00
CA LEU A 296 -8.86 -19.23 7.04
C LEU A 296 -8.59 -18.17 8.11
N GLY A 297 -9.60 -17.78 8.90
CA GLY A 297 -9.49 -16.77 9.94
C GLY A 297 -9.01 -15.42 9.38
N HIS A 298 -7.96 -14.86 9.98
CA HIS A 298 -7.40 -13.57 9.57
C HIS A 298 -6.74 -13.65 8.19
N ALA A 299 -6.13 -14.77 7.82
CA ALA A 299 -5.58 -14.96 6.48
C ALA A 299 -6.68 -14.93 5.40
N GLY A 300 -7.92 -15.31 5.75
CA GLY A 300 -9.09 -15.18 4.88
C GLY A 300 -9.42 -13.73 4.52
N LEU A 301 -9.21 -12.78 5.45
CA LEU A 301 -9.36 -11.34 5.18
C LEU A 301 -8.27 -10.80 4.24
N ALA A 302 -7.03 -11.28 4.38
CA ALA A 302 -5.96 -10.92 3.45
C ALA A 302 -6.23 -11.48 2.05
N LEU A 303 -6.71 -12.73 1.98
CA LEU A 303 -7.02 -13.40 0.71
C LEU A 303 -8.19 -12.74 -0.02
N SER A 304 -9.24 -12.35 0.69
CA SER A 304 -10.39 -11.66 0.09
C SER A 304 -9.99 -10.33 -0.55
N ILE A 305 -9.14 -9.54 0.13
CA ILE A 305 -8.56 -8.30 -0.43
C ILE A 305 -7.76 -8.62 -1.69
N GLY A 306 -6.93 -9.65 -1.65
CA GLY A 306 -6.11 -10.06 -2.78
C GLY A 306 -6.93 -10.52 -3.99
N VAL A 307 -7.92 -11.39 -3.78
CA VAL A 307 -8.85 -11.85 -4.81
C VAL A 307 -9.68 -10.69 -5.36
N GLY A 308 -10.14 -9.79 -4.49
CA GLY A 308 -10.83 -8.57 -4.89
C GLY A 308 -9.98 -7.68 -5.80
N ALA A 309 -8.69 -7.53 -5.49
CA ALA A 309 -7.75 -6.78 -6.33
C ALA A 309 -7.52 -7.45 -7.69
N CYS A 310 -7.39 -8.79 -7.73
CA CYS A 310 -7.30 -9.55 -8.99
C CYS A 310 -8.58 -9.42 -9.83
N LEU A 311 -9.76 -9.48 -9.20
CA LEU A 311 -11.05 -9.23 -9.87
C LEU A 311 -11.11 -7.80 -10.43
N ASN A 312 -10.66 -6.80 -9.66
CA ASN A 312 -10.60 -5.41 -10.11
C ASN A 312 -9.71 -5.27 -11.36
N ALA A 313 -8.49 -5.81 -11.29
CA ALA A 313 -7.57 -5.81 -12.42
C ALA A 313 -8.17 -6.50 -13.65
N ALA A 314 -8.81 -7.66 -13.48
CA ALA A 314 -9.45 -8.39 -14.57
C ALA A 314 -10.58 -7.59 -15.23
N LEU A 315 -11.46 -6.96 -14.43
CA LEU A 315 -12.56 -6.15 -14.96
C LEU A 315 -12.05 -4.89 -15.68
N LEU A 316 -11.02 -4.23 -15.14
CA LEU A 316 -10.38 -3.08 -15.79
C LEU A 316 -9.70 -3.49 -17.10
N TRP A 317 -9.02 -4.64 -17.12
CA TRP A 317 -8.41 -5.19 -18.32
C TRP A 317 -9.44 -5.46 -19.40
N VAL A 318 -10.51 -6.18 -19.07
CA VAL A 318 -11.60 -6.50 -20.01
C VAL A 318 -12.24 -5.21 -20.53
N GLY A 319 -12.47 -4.22 -19.65
CA GLY A 319 -13.02 -2.92 -20.04
C GLY A 319 -12.12 -2.14 -21.01
N LEU A 320 -10.79 -2.21 -20.87
CA LEU A 320 -9.86 -1.60 -21.83
C LEU A 320 -9.78 -2.38 -23.14
N HIS A 321 -9.79 -3.72 -23.07
CA HIS A 321 -9.78 -4.57 -24.25
C HIS A 321 -11.03 -4.35 -25.12
N GLN A 322 -12.23 -4.29 -24.51
CA GLN A 322 -13.48 -4.03 -25.21
C GLN A 322 -13.52 -2.66 -25.91
N ARG A 323 -12.72 -1.71 -25.46
CA ARG A 323 -12.59 -0.37 -26.06
C ARG A 323 -11.51 -0.28 -27.13
N GLY A 324 -10.89 -1.40 -27.50
CA GLY A 324 -9.80 -1.45 -28.46
C GLY A 324 -8.51 -0.76 -27.96
N ALA A 325 -8.37 -0.56 -26.65
CA ALA A 325 -7.21 0.13 -26.07
C ALA A 325 -5.98 -0.77 -25.90
N LEU A 326 -6.15 -2.09 -26.01
CA LEU A 326 -5.08 -3.08 -25.84
C LEU A 326 -4.84 -3.81 -27.17
N PRO A 327 -3.68 -3.59 -27.82
CA PRO A 327 -3.27 -4.33 -29.02
C PRO A 327 -3.22 -5.84 -28.78
N SER A 328 -3.32 -6.62 -29.86
CA SER A 328 -3.08 -8.06 -29.83
C SER A 328 -1.60 -8.33 -29.50
N CYS A 329 -1.34 -8.96 -28.36
CA CYS A 329 0.00 -9.37 -27.94
C CYS A 329 0.02 -10.86 -27.62
N ALA A 330 1.17 -11.50 -27.83
CA ALA A 330 1.39 -12.91 -27.52
C ALA A 330 1.51 -13.15 -26.00
N TRP A 331 0.45 -12.83 -25.25
CA TRP A 331 0.38 -12.96 -23.80
C TRP A 331 0.66 -14.38 -23.32
N PHE A 332 0.14 -15.39 -24.02
CA PHE A 332 0.41 -16.79 -23.70
C PHE A 332 1.90 -17.15 -23.75
N LYS A 333 2.60 -16.68 -24.79
CA LYS A 333 4.05 -16.90 -24.91
C LYS A 333 4.79 -16.17 -23.78
N TYR A 334 4.48 -14.90 -23.55
CA TYR A 334 5.14 -14.11 -22.52
C TYR A 334 4.93 -14.65 -21.10
N LEU A 335 3.69 -14.98 -20.75
CA LEU A 335 3.35 -15.53 -19.44
C LEU A 335 3.92 -16.95 -19.28
N GLY A 336 3.89 -17.78 -20.32
CA GLY A 336 4.52 -19.11 -20.28
C GLY A 336 6.04 -19.01 -20.05
N GLN A 337 6.70 -18.09 -20.75
CA GLN A 337 8.12 -17.79 -20.55
C GLN A 337 8.42 -17.30 -19.13
N LEU A 338 7.60 -16.38 -18.61
CA LEU A 338 7.73 -15.89 -17.25
C LEU A 338 7.55 -17.00 -16.21
N LEU A 339 6.52 -17.84 -16.36
CA LEU A 339 6.27 -18.96 -15.46
C LEU A 339 7.46 -19.94 -15.44
N LEU A 340 8.04 -20.27 -16.60
CA LEU A 340 9.24 -21.10 -16.69
C LEU A 340 10.43 -20.48 -15.95
N ALA A 341 10.63 -19.16 -16.06
CA ALA A 341 11.69 -18.46 -15.34
C ALA A 341 11.45 -18.41 -13.81
N LEU A 342 10.19 -18.48 -13.37
CA LEU A 342 9.84 -18.48 -11.95
C LEU A 342 10.03 -19.84 -11.28
N ILE A 343 10.09 -20.96 -12.02
CA ILE A 343 10.31 -22.30 -11.45
C ILE A 343 11.62 -22.38 -10.64
N PRO A 344 12.81 -22.10 -11.20
CA PRO A 344 14.06 -22.19 -10.44
C PRO A 344 14.12 -21.16 -9.31
N PHE A 345 13.52 -19.98 -9.50
CA PHE A 345 13.38 -18.96 -8.46
C PHE A 345 12.56 -19.47 -7.27
N SER A 346 11.40 -20.08 -7.53
CA SER A 346 10.50 -20.60 -6.51
C SER A 346 11.12 -21.78 -5.77
N ALA A 347 11.81 -22.67 -6.49
CA ALA A 347 12.52 -23.79 -5.92
C ALA A 347 13.64 -23.34 -4.97
N LEU A 348 14.42 -22.32 -5.35
CA LEU A 348 15.45 -21.76 -4.48
C LEU A 348 14.84 -21.15 -3.21
N LEU A 349 13.77 -20.36 -3.33
CA LEU A 349 13.13 -19.74 -2.17
C LEU A 349 12.51 -20.77 -1.23
N PHE A 350 11.92 -21.84 -1.77
CA PHE A 350 11.40 -22.94 -0.96
C PHE A 350 12.51 -23.71 -0.24
N TYR A 351 13.64 -23.95 -0.92
CA TYR A 351 14.81 -24.51 -0.27
C TYR A 351 15.35 -23.58 0.81
N ALA A 352 15.48 -22.29 0.53
CA ALA A 352 15.97 -21.30 1.49
C ALA A 352 15.07 -21.16 2.73
N SER A 353 13.75 -21.28 2.58
CA SER A 353 12.82 -21.21 3.71
C SER A 353 12.93 -22.42 4.62
N THR A 354 13.26 -23.59 4.08
CA THR A 354 13.36 -24.86 4.83
C THR A 354 14.79 -25.20 5.29
N ALA A 355 15.82 -24.66 4.63
CA ALA A 355 17.23 -24.97 4.91
C ALA A 355 17.72 -24.46 6.27
N HIS A 356 17.07 -23.44 6.84
CA HIS A 356 17.45 -22.84 8.11
C HIS A 356 16.23 -22.76 9.02
N ASN A 357 16.42 -23.04 10.31
CA ASN A 357 15.37 -22.79 11.29
C ASN A 357 15.39 -21.31 11.68
N TRP A 358 14.66 -20.50 10.91
CA TRP A 358 14.63 -19.04 11.03
C TRP A 358 14.16 -18.56 12.39
N ILE A 359 13.36 -19.34 13.11
CA ILE A 359 12.87 -19.02 14.46
C ILE A 359 14.01 -19.12 15.47
N THR A 360 14.81 -20.19 15.42
CA THR A 360 15.96 -20.39 16.33
C THR A 360 17.10 -19.41 16.11
N LEU A 361 17.23 -18.83 14.91
CA LEU A 361 18.23 -17.82 14.59
C LEU A 361 17.96 -16.45 15.24
N GLN A 362 17.01 -16.36 16.17
CA GLN A 362 16.71 -15.16 16.95
C GLN A 362 17.93 -14.68 17.76
N ASP A 363 18.77 -15.60 18.25
CA ASP A 363 19.94 -15.27 19.07
C ASP A 363 21.07 -14.59 18.27
N THR A 364 21.09 -14.76 16.95
CA THR A 364 22.13 -14.21 16.06
C THR A 364 21.51 -13.32 14.97
N PRO A 365 21.04 -12.10 15.31
CA PRO A 365 20.25 -11.26 14.41
C PRO A 365 21.02 -10.85 13.14
N TRP A 366 22.31 -10.53 13.27
CA TRP A 366 23.15 -10.13 12.12
C TRP A 366 23.35 -11.25 11.11
N LEU A 367 23.58 -12.48 11.59
CA LEU A 367 23.71 -13.66 10.74
C LEU A 367 22.40 -13.94 10.00
N ARG A 368 21.28 -13.81 10.70
CA ARG A 368 19.94 -13.98 10.13
C ARG A 368 19.65 -12.97 9.01
N ILE A 369 20.00 -11.70 9.22
CA ILE A 369 19.89 -10.64 8.20
C ILE A 369 20.80 -10.94 7.01
N GLY A 370 22.06 -11.33 7.27
CA GLY A 370 23.02 -11.70 6.23
C GLY A 370 22.54 -12.88 5.38
N LEU A 371 22.00 -13.92 6.01
CA LEU A 371 21.41 -15.07 5.33
C LEU A 371 20.23 -14.66 4.46
N LEU A 372 19.28 -13.88 4.99
CA LEU A 372 18.14 -13.39 4.22
C LEU A 372 18.61 -12.58 2.99
N ALA A 373 19.55 -11.65 3.19
CA ALA A 373 20.10 -10.83 2.11
C ALA A 373 20.81 -11.70 1.05
N SER A 374 21.56 -12.72 1.47
CA SER A 374 22.25 -13.65 0.56
C SER A 374 21.27 -14.49 -0.26
N TRP A 375 20.21 -15.01 0.35
CA TRP A 375 19.18 -15.80 -0.33
C TRP A 375 18.38 -14.95 -1.32
N LEU A 376 18.01 -13.73 -0.94
CA LEU A 376 17.33 -12.81 -1.85
C LEU A 376 18.23 -12.38 -3.01
N ALA A 377 19.53 -12.15 -2.76
CA ALA A 377 20.50 -11.85 -3.81
C ALA A 377 20.68 -13.03 -4.77
N ALA A 378 20.83 -14.25 -4.24
CA ALA A 378 20.92 -15.47 -5.04
C ALA A 378 19.64 -15.67 -5.87
N ALA A 379 18.46 -15.47 -5.27
CA ALA A 379 17.18 -15.56 -5.97
C ALA A 379 17.05 -14.52 -7.08
N ALA A 380 17.51 -13.29 -6.86
CA ALA A 380 17.55 -12.26 -7.90
C ALA A 380 18.47 -12.69 -9.08
N VAL A 381 19.66 -13.20 -8.79
CA VAL A 381 20.60 -13.69 -9.82
C VAL A 381 19.99 -14.84 -10.62
N ILE A 382 19.40 -15.83 -9.96
CA ILE A 382 18.73 -16.96 -10.63
C ILE A 382 17.57 -16.47 -11.48
N TYR A 383 16.75 -15.56 -10.96
CA TYR A 383 15.60 -15.04 -11.70
C TYR A 383 16.03 -14.30 -12.96
N PHE A 384 16.97 -13.35 -12.86
CA PHE A 384 17.46 -12.62 -14.03
C PHE A 384 18.24 -13.50 -15.00
N GLY A 385 18.96 -14.51 -14.51
CA GLY A 385 19.60 -15.54 -15.33
C GLY A 385 18.58 -16.37 -16.11
N ALA A 386 17.54 -16.86 -15.44
CA ALA A 386 16.46 -17.64 -16.04
C ALA A 386 15.66 -16.82 -17.07
N LEU A 387 15.37 -15.54 -16.79
CA LEU A 387 14.76 -14.62 -17.75
C LEU A 387 15.61 -14.49 -19.03
N GLY A 388 16.94 -14.41 -18.88
CA GLY A 388 17.88 -14.39 -19.99
C GLY A 388 17.81 -15.66 -20.86
N LEU A 389 17.78 -16.83 -20.23
CA LEU A 389 17.69 -18.13 -20.90
C LEU A 389 16.35 -18.32 -21.65
N VAL A 390 15.26 -17.88 -21.04
CA VAL A 390 13.92 -17.99 -21.64
C VAL A 390 13.68 -16.91 -22.73
N GLY A 391 14.62 -15.97 -22.89
CA GLY A 391 14.63 -14.98 -23.97
C GLY A 391 13.91 -13.67 -23.64
N ILE A 392 13.54 -13.43 -22.38
CA ILE A 392 12.99 -12.16 -21.93
C ILE A 392 14.14 -11.19 -21.66
N ARG A 393 14.43 -10.31 -22.62
CA ARG A 393 15.44 -9.26 -22.47
C ARG A 393 14.89 -8.11 -21.65
N TRP A 394 15.07 -8.14 -20.32
CA TRP A 394 14.65 -7.09 -19.39
C TRP A 394 15.18 -5.69 -19.79
N GLN A 395 16.36 -5.62 -20.44
CA GLN A 395 16.95 -4.39 -20.96
C GLN A 395 16.09 -3.67 -22.01
N LYS A 396 15.19 -4.37 -22.71
CA LYS A 396 14.25 -3.73 -23.65
C LYS A 396 13.27 -2.80 -22.92
N PHE A 397 12.91 -3.14 -21.68
CA PHE A 397 11.99 -2.32 -20.90
C PHE A 397 12.62 -1.00 -20.44
N LEU A 398 13.93 -0.97 -20.18
CA LEU A 398 14.66 0.25 -19.83
C LEU A 398 14.75 1.29 -20.97
N ARG A 399 14.65 0.85 -22.23
CA ARG A 399 14.75 1.77 -23.38
C ARG A 399 13.52 2.63 -23.59
N HIS A 400 12.35 2.21 -23.10
CA HIS A 400 11.10 3.00 -23.16
C HIS A 400 10.95 3.96 -21.96
N ALA A 401 11.84 3.88 -20.97
CA ALA A 401 11.87 4.79 -19.82
C ALA A 401 12.69 6.08 -20.07
N LYS A 402 13.34 6.18 -21.23
CA LYS A 402 13.96 7.41 -21.76
C LYS A 402 13.05 8.00 -22.81
#